data_AF-A0A6S4QHK6-F1
#
_entry.id   AF-A0A6S4QHK6-F1
#
_cell.length_a   1.000
_cell.length_b   1.000
_cell.length_c   1.000
_cell.angle_alpha   90.00
_cell.angle_beta   90.00
_cell.angle_gamma   90.00
#
_symmetry.space_group_name_H-M   'P 1'
#
loop_
_entity.id
_entity.type
_entity.pdbx_description
1 polymer ?
#
loop_
_entity_poly.entity_id
_entity_poly.type
_entity_poly.pdbx_seq_one_letter_code
_entity_poly.pdbx_strand_id
1 'polypeptide(L)'
;MWTLLGRAVLSVLIGVQRGNFVYKFFYYLTEWYLQLLARILPKFLIIPSLFLVQGVLTLLVLRFIVYLIFYNLGYLPDLTP
;
A
#
# COMPACT_ATOMS: atom_id res chain seq x y z
N MET A 1 0.22 4.61 1.18
CA MET A 1 0.77 4.35 -0.16
C MET A 1 2.22 4.76 -0.26
N TRP A 2 2.52 6.06 -0.15
CA TRP A 2 3.89 6.58 -0.27
C TRP A 2 4.89 5.94 0.69
N THR A 3 4.45 5.54 1.88
CA THR A 3 5.27 4.82 2.87
C THR A 3 5.58 3.38 2.49
N LEU A 4 4.65 2.66 1.87
CA LEU A 4 4.89 1.32 1.30
C LEU A 4 5.79 1.38 0.08
N LEU A 5 5.58 2.39 -0.76
CA LEU A 5 6.40 2.65 -1.94
C LEU A 5 7.83 3.03 -1.52
N GLY A 6 7.98 3.87 -0.50
CA GLY A 6 9.27 4.19 0.12
C GLY A 6 9.97 2.94 0.69
N ARG A 7 9.24 2.06 1.39
CA ARG A 7 9.78 0.77 1.85
C ARG A 7 10.25 -0.12 0.69
N ALA A 8 9.45 -0.21 -0.39
CA ALA A 8 9.79 -1.01 -1.56
C ALA A 8 11.04 -0.46 -2.26
N VAL A 9 11.10 0.85 -2.50
CA VAL A 9 12.27 1.50 -3.12
C VAL A 9 13.52 1.33 -2.25
N LEU A 10 13.41 1.54 -0.93
CA LEU A 10 14.53 1.33 -0.01
C LEU A 10 14.99 -0.14 0.02
N SER A 11 14.05 -1.10 -0.07
CA SER A 11 14.39 -2.52 -0.12
C SER A 11 15.14 -2.91 -1.40
N VAL A 12 14.89 -2.23 -2.51
CA VAL A 12 15.58 -2.44 -3.79
C VAL A 12 16.95 -1.76 -3.80
N LEU A 13 17.03 -0.52 -3.32
CA LEU A 13 18.25 0.29 -3.37
C LEU A 13 19.32 -0.16 -2.36
N ILE A 14 18.90 -0.51 -1.14
CA ILE A 14 19.82 -0.72 -0.01
C ILE A 14 19.81 -2.21 0.42
N GLY A 15 18.96 -3.03 -0.18
CA GLY A 15 18.70 -4.40 0.25
C GLY A 15 17.97 -4.45 1.60
N VAL A 16 17.60 -5.65 2.05
CA VAL A 16 17.00 -5.87 3.39
C VAL A 16 18.09 -5.82 4.46
N GLN A 17 18.84 -4.73 4.54
CA GLN A 17 19.87 -4.54 5.57
C GLN A 17 19.21 -4.14 6.89
N ARG A 18 19.26 -5.06 7.87
CA ARG A 18 18.72 -4.89 9.23
C ARG A 18 19.35 -3.71 10.01
N GLY A 19 20.40 -3.07 9.50
CA GLY A 19 21.05 -1.91 10.13
C GLY A 19 20.44 -0.54 9.78
N ASN A 20 19.66 -0.42 8.72
CA ASN A 20 19.20 0.90 8.24
C ASN A 20 17.99 1.41 9.04
N PHE A 21 18.18 2.52 9.76
CA PHE A 21 17.15 3.17 10.59
C PHE A 21 15.92 3.59 9.77
N VAL A 22 16.15 4.18 8.58
CA VAL A 22 15.06 4.64 7.71
C VAL A 22 14.21 3.47 7.25
N TYR A 23 14.85 2.37 6.84
CA TYR A 23 14.14 1.15 6.46
C TYR A 23 13.31 0.58 7.63
N LYS A 24 13.87 0.54 8.85
CA LYS A 24 13.14 0.11 10.05
C LYS A 24 11.91 0.97 10.33
N PHE A 25 12.05 2.29 10.21
CA PHE A 25 10.93 3.20 10.41
C PHE A 25 9.79 2.90 9.42
N PHE A 26 10.11 2.80 8.12
CA PHE A 26 9.13 2.42 7.11
C PHE A 26 8.56 1.01 7.32
N TYR A 27 9.39 0.06 7.78
CA TYR A 27 8.96 -1.29 8.14
C TYR A 27 7.87 -1.23 9.21
N TYR A 28 8.13 -0.65 10.38
CA TYR A 28 7.14 -0.56 11.47
C TYR A 28 5.86 0.15 11.05
N LEU A 29 5.98 1.22 10.28
CA LEU A 29 4.84 2.03 9.86
C LEU A 29 3.94 1.32 8.84
N THR A 30 4.44 0.30 8.15
CA THR A 30 3.72 -0.41 7.09
C THR A 30 3.41 -1.87 7.42
N GLU A 31 4.07 -2.44 8.43
CA GLU A 31 3.93 -3.85 8.77
C GLU A 31 2.52 -4.20 9.26
N TRP A 32 1.92 -3.36 10.11
CA TRP A 32 0.55 -3.57 10.60
C TRP A 32 -0.46 -3.64 9.44
N TYR A 33 -0.28 -2.79 8.43
CA TYR A 33 -1.13 -2.76 7.25
C TYR A 33 -0.93 -4.03 6.40
N LEU A 34 0.31 -4.43 6.18
CA LEU A 34 0.62 -5.64 5.43
C LEU A 34 0.11 -6.91 6.13
N GLN A 35 0.15 -6.97 7.46
CA GLN A 35 -0.44 -8.07 8.23
C GLN A 35 -1.96 -8.14 8.08
N LEU A 36 -2.65 -6.99 8.12
CA LEU A 36 -4.08 -6.90 7.81
C LEU A 36 -4.36 -7.40 6.40
N LEU A 37 -3.53 -7.00 5.44
CA LEU A 37 -3.67 -7.39 4.04
C LEU A 37 -3.47 -8.88 3.83
N ALA A 38 -2.47 -9.49 4.49
CA ALA A 38 -2.26 -10.94 4.48
C ALA A 38 -3.43 -11.74 5.08
N ARG A 39 -4.21 -11.12 5.97
CA ARG A 39 -5.38 -11.74 6.59
C ARG A 39 -6.63 -11.64 5.71
N ILE A 40 -6.73 -10.56 4.92
CA ILE A 40 -7.87 -10.30 4.04
C ILE A 40 -7.68 -10.96 2.67
N LEU A 41 -6.46 -10.93 2.12
CA LEU A 41 -6.17 -11.57 0.84
C LEU A 41 -6.15 -13.09 0.99
N PRO A 42 -6.75 -13.82 0.03
CA PRO A 42 -6.66 -15.26 0.02
C PRO A 42 -5.22 -15.72 -0.27
N LYS A 43 -4.79 -16.76 0.44
CA LYS A 43 -3.39 -17.23 0.45
C LYS A 43 -2.81 -17.56 -0.93
N PHE A 44 -3.66 -17.92 -1.91
CA PHE A 44 -3.23 -18.24 -3.27
C PHE A 44 -2.81 -17.01 -4.11
N LEU A 45 -3.20 -15.79 -3.71
CA LEU A 45 -2.80 -14.56 -4.37
C LEU A 45 -1.52 -13.96 -3.79
N ILE A 46 -1.03 -14.46 -2.65
CA ILE A 46 0.11 -13.88 -1.94
C ILE A 46 1.40 -14.39 -2.59
N ILE A 47 2.03 -13.55 -3.40
CA ILE A 47 3.35 -13.82 -3.97
C ILE A 47 4.37 -13.08 -3.09
N PRO A 48 5.25 -13.77 -2.34
CA PRO A 48 6.13 -13.13 -1.36
C PRO A 48 7.01 -12.02 -1.94
N SER A 49 7.51 -12.20 -3.16
CA SER A 49 8.35 -11.21 -3.86
C SER A 49 7.57 -9.97 -4.31
N LEU A 50 6.25 -10.08 -4.50
CA LEU A 50 5.38 -8.99 -4.95
C LEU A 50 4.51 -8.44 -3.83
N PHE A 51 4.67 -8.90 -2.60
CA PHE A 51 3.75 -8.59 -1.51
C PHE A 51 3.67 -7.09 -1.20
N LEU A 52 4.79 -6.37 -1.29
CA LEU A 52 4.81 -4.90 -1.16
C LEU A 52 4.05 -4.21 -2.29
N VAL A 53 4.18 -4.70 -3.52
CA VAL A 53 3.49 -4.17 -4.70
C VAL A 53 1.99 -4.44 -4.60
N GLN A 54 1.60 -5.64 -4.16
CA GLN A 54 0.21 -6.00 -3.88
C GLN A 54 -0.39 -5.06 -2.84
N GLY A 55 0.32 -4.76 -1.75
CA GLY A 55 -0.14 -3.78 -0.76
C GLY A 55 -0.38 -2.39 -1.34
N VAL A 56 0.49 -1.92 -2.25
CA VAL A 56 0.28 -0.63 -2.95
C VAL A 56 -0.95 -0.69 -3.85
N LEU A 57 -1.12 -1.77 -4.62
CA LEU A 57 -2.28 -1.99 -5.49
C LEU A 57 -3.59 -2.03 -4.71
N THR A 58 -3.64 -2.70 -3.55
CA THR A 58 -4.84 -2.76 -2.72
C THR A 58 -5.24 -1.37 -2.21
N LEU A 59 -4.27 -0.53 -1.80
CA LEU A 59 -4.59 0.86 -1.47
C LEU A 59 -5.12 1.64 -2.68
N LEU A 60 -4.62 1.37 -3.89
CA LEU A 60 -5.07 2.06 -5.12
C LEU A 60 -6.51 1.70 -5.44
N VAL A 61 -6.82 0.41 -5.38
CA VAL A 61 -8.19 -0.09 -5.53
C VAL A 61 -9.10 0.50 -4.46
N LEU A 62 -8.68 0.50 -3.19
CA LEU A 62 -9.46 1.10 -2.11
C LEU A 62 -9.72 2.60 -2.36
N ARG A 63 -8.69 3.35 -2.78
CA ARG A 63 -8.83 4.76 -3.13
C ARG A 63 -9.81 4.97 -4.28
N PHE A 64 -9.74 4.13 -5.31
CA PHE A 64 -10.66 4.20 -6.45
C PHE A 64 -12.10 3.88 -6.06
N ILE A 65 -12.31 2.86 -5.23
CA ILE A 65 -13.64 2.51 -4.68
C ILE A 65 -14.19 3.67 -3.85
N VAL A 66 -13.40 4.24 -2.97
CA VAL A 66 -13.80 5.42 -2.18
C VAL A 66 -14.18 6.56 -3.12
N TYR A 67 -13.38 6.84 -4.14
CA TYR A 67 -13.71 7.89 -5.12
C TYR A 67 -15.05 7.63 -5.83
N LEU A 68 -15.30 6.39 -6.26
CA LEU A 68 -16.58 6.00 -6.87
C LEU A 68 -17.77 6.14 -5.91
N ILE A 69 -17.58 5.83 -4.62
CA ILE A 69 -18.63 6.02 -3.61
C ILE A 69 -18.92 7.51 -3.44
N PHE A 70 -17.90 8.34 -3.30
CA PHE A 70 -18.08 9.79 -3.17
C PHE A 70 -18.67 10.43 -4.43
N TYR A 71 -18.34 9.91 -5.62
CA TYR A 71 -18.96 10.30 -6.89
C TYR A 71 -20.45 9.99 -6.91
N ASN A 72 -20.85 8.76 -6.57
CA ASN A 72 -22.26 8.38 -6.52
C ASN A 72 -23.06 9.14 -5.47
N LEU A 73 -22.43 9.56 -4.38
CA LEU A 73 -23.07 10.34 -3.32
C LEU A 73 -23.12 11.85 -3.61
N GLY A 74 -22.57 12.31 -4.74
CA GLY A 74 -22.56 13.73 -5.12
C GLY A 74 -21.66 14.61 -4.23
N TYR A 75 -20.73 14.02 -3.48
CA TYR A 75 -19.79 14.75 -2.63
C TYR A 75 -18.53 15.21 -3.38
N LEU A 76 -18.36 14.78 -4.63
CA LEU A 76 -17.28 15.31 -5.47
C LEU A 76 -17.73 16.65 -6.05
N PRO A 77 -16.93 17.72 -5.87
CA PRO A 77 -17.21 18.98 -6.53
C PRO A 77 -17.18 18.75 -8.04
N ASP A 78 -18.28 19.10 -8.70
CA ASP A 78 -18.36 19.10 -10.15
C ASP A 78 -17.23 20.00 -10.69
N LEU A 79 -16.26 19.39 -11.35
CA LEU A 79 -15.19 20.08 -12.08
C LEU A 79 -15.65 20.47 -13.49
N THR A 80 -16.95 20.37 -13.78
CA THR A 80 -17.52 20.94 -15.00
C THR A 80 -17.49 22.46 -14.92
N PRO A 81 -16.81 23.14 -15.87
CA PRO A 81 -16.85 24.60 -15.98
C PRO A 81 -18.25 25.12 -16.31
#